data_AF-A0A7W5VN54-F1
#
_entry.id   AF-A0A7W5VN54-F1
#
_cell.length_a   1.000
_cell.length_b   1.000
_cell.length_c   1.000
_cell.angle_alpha   90.00
_cell.angle_beta   90.00
_cell.angle_gamma   90.00
#
_symmetry.space_group_name_H-M   'P 1'
#
loop_
_entity.id
_entity.type
_entity.pdbx_description
1 polymer ?
#
loop_
_entity_poly.entity_id
_entity_poly.type
_entity_poly.pdbx_seq_one_letter_code
_entity_poly.pdbx_strand_id
1 'polypeptide(L)'
;MRTIIAAALVLGFVQVQSAAAAAETAACAPTSEAEIAKLFDRWNTSLATLSPQEVAKNYSEDSVLLATLSNKPRLTPAERIDYFEHFLANEPKGHVDSRDIKIGCNWAVDLGTYTFTMKDGSKVPARYTYTYEFKDGNWLITSHHSSMMPEK
;
A
#
# COMPACT_ATOMS: atom_id res chain seq x y z
N MET A 1 -24.89 -5.15 -85.31
CA MET A 1 -25.62 -6.03 -84.35
C MET A 1 -24.89 -5.89 -83.02
N ARG A 2 -25.36 -5.02 -82.11
CA ARG A 2 -26.18 -5.38 -80.92
C ARG A 2 -25.63 -6.62 -80.21
N THR A 3 -24.93 -6.44 -79.08
CA THR A 3 -25.41 -6.81 -77.72
C THR A 3 -24.33 -6.55 -76.64
N ILE A 4 -24.62 -5.64 -75.70
CA ILE A 4 -24.92 -5.84 -74.25
C ILE A 4 -23.67 -5.82 -73.36
N ILE A 5 -23.48 -4.67 -72.71
CA ILE A 5 -22.60 -4.46 -71.56
C ILE A 5 -23.33 -5.02 -70.33
N ALA A 6 -22.79 -6.08 -69.71
CA ALA A 6 -23.27 -6.57 -68.42
C ALA A 6 -22.56 -5.79 -67.30
N ALA A 7 -23.27 -4.87 -66.66
CA ALA A 7 -22.81 -4.20 -65.45
C ALA A 7 -22.99 -5.16 -64.25
N ALA A 8 -21.90 -5.74 -63.78
CA ALA A 8 -21.89 -6.50 -62.53
C ALA A 8 -21.89 -5.53 -61.34
N LEU A 9 -23.05 -5.37 -60.70
CA LEU A 9 -23.15 -4.73 -59.39
C LEU A 9 -22.51 -5.64 -58.34
N VAL A 10 -21.28 -5.30 -57.93
CA VAL A 10 -20.64 -5.92 -56.77
C VAL A 10 -21.21 -5.26 -55.52
N LEU A 11 -22.14 -5.95 -54.85
CA LEU A 11 -22.63 -5.59 -53.53
C LEU A 11 -21.49 -5.72 -52.52
N GLY A 12 -20.90 -4.59 -52.13
CA GLY A 12 -19.93 -4.54 -51.05
C GLY A 12 -20.60 -4.86 -49.71
N PHE A 13 -20.32 -6.04 -49.16
CA PHE A 13 -20.63 -6.34 -47.77
C PHE A 13 -19.65 -5.58 -46.88
N VAL A 14 -20.10 -4.45 -46.29
CA VAL A 14 -19.38 -3.81 -45.20
C VAL A 14 -19.60 -4.67 -43.95
N GLN A 15 -18.63 -5.50 -43.59
CA GLN A 15 -18.62 -6.18 -42.30
C GLN A 15 -18.33 -5.14 -41.22
N VAL A 16 -19.38 -4.75 -40.48
CA VAL A 16 -19.22 -4.01 -39.23
C VAL A 16 -18.65 -4.98 -38.21
N GLN A 17 -17.34 -4.95 -38.00
CA GLN A 17 -16.71 -5.63 -36.86
C GLN A 17 -17.16 -4.90 -35.59
N SER A 18 -18.06 -5.53 -34.84
CA SER A 18 -18.34 -5.11 -33.46
C SER A 18 -17.10 -5.39 -32.63
N ALA A 19 -16.29 -4.36 -32.41
CA ALA A 19 -15.27 -4.38 -31.37
C ALA A 19 -16.00 -4.19 -30.03
N ALA A 20 -16.61 -5.27 -29.53
CA ALA A 20 -16.91 -5.36 -28.11
C ALA A 20 -15.55 -5.37 -27.39
N ALA A 21 -15.12 -4.20 -26.91
CA ALA A 21 -13.99 -4.10 -26.01
C ALA A 21 -14.31 -5.01 -24.82
N ALA A 22 -13.61 -6.14 -24.72
CA ALA A 22 -13.64 -6.95 -23.53
C ALA A 22 -13.15 -6.04 -22.40
N ALA A 23 -14.05 -5.65 -21.52
CA ALA A 23 -13.66 -5.07 -20.24
C ALA A 23 -12.82 -6.15 -19.57
N GLU A 24 -11.50 -5.97 -19.53
CA GLU A 24 -10.65 -6.77 -18.66
C GLU A 24 -11.20 -6.55 -17.26
N THR A 25 -11.87 -7.58 -16.71
CA THR A 25 -12.18 -7.63 -15.29
C THR A 25 -10.83 -7.72 -14.60
N ALA A 26 -10.25 -6.56 -14.26
CA ALA A 26 -9.00 -6.50 -13.52
C ALA A 26 -9.19 -7.34 -12.25
N ALA A 27 -8.53 -8.50 -12.21
CA ALA A 27 -8.58 -9.37 -11.06
C ALA A 27 -7.85 -8.68 -9.91
N CYS A 28 -8.46 -8.67 -8.72
CA CYS A 28 -7.80 -8.17 -7.53
C CYS A 28 -6.59 -9.04 -7.20
N ALA A 29 -5.57 -8.45 -6.58
CA ALA A 29 -4.41 -9.17 -6.09
C ALA A 29 -4.85 -10.28 -5.11
N PRO A 30 -4.49 -11.55 -5.35
CA PRO A 30 -4.75 -12.60 -4.39
C PRO A 30 -3.91 -12.33 -3.13
N THR A 31 -4.55 -12.35 -1.96
CA THR A 31 -3.90 -12.17 -0.67
C THR A 31 -4.70 -12.81 0.46
N SER A 32 -4.08 -12.93 1.63
CA SER A 32 -4.65 -13.43 2.88
C SER A 32 -4.28 -12.53 4.06
N GLU A 33 -4.95 -12.69 5.21
CA GLU A 33 -4.60 -11.95 6.44
C GLU A 33 -3.16 -12.22 6.88
N ALA A 34 -2.68 -13.46 6.70
CA ALA A 34 -1.31 -13.83 7.03
C ALA A 34 -0.28 -13.13 6.13
N GLU A 35 -0.60 -12.86 4.87
CA GLU A 35 0.27 -12.11 3.96
C GLU A 35 0.27 -10.62 4.28
N ILE A 36 -0.88 -10.05 4.62
CA ILE A 36 -0.97 -8.65 5.08
C ILE A 36 -0.22 -8.46 6.41
N ALA A 37 -0.34 -9.40 7.35
CA ALA A 37 0.39 -9.36 8.62
C ALA A 37 1.92 -9.31 8.44
N LYS A 38 2.46 -10.00 7.43
CA LYS A 38 3.90 -9.98 7.10
C LYS A 38 4.39 -8.61 6.61
N LEU A 39 3.51 -7.73 6.17
CA LEU A 39 3.90 -6.36 5.77
C LEU A 39 4.39 -5.55 6.98
N PHE A 40 3.81 -5.77 8.16
CA PHE A 40 4.36 -5.25 9.41
C PHE A 40 5.75 -5.82 9.68
N ASP A 41 5.96 -7.13 9.52
CA ASP A 41 7.27 -7.75 9.76
C ASP A 41 8.33 -7.21 8.80
N ARG A 42 7.99 -7.00 7.53
CA ARG A 42 8.84 -6.33 6.53
C ARG A 42 9.19 -4.91 6.97
N TRP A 43 8.19 -4.13 7.37
CA TRP A 43 8.40 -2.75 7.86
C TRP A 43 9.26 -2.74 9.13
N ASN A 44 8.98 -3.59 10.10
CA ASN A 44 9.73 -3.68 11.37
C ASN A 44 11.18 -4.15 11.14
N THR A 45 11.41 -5.06 10.20
CA THR A 45 12.76 -5.48 9.77
C THR A 45 13.53 -4.31 9.16
N SER A 46 12.87 -3.44 8.39
CA SER A 46 13.52 -2.25 7.84
C SER A 46 13.98 -1.27 8.92
N LEU A 47 13.32 -1.21 10.09
CA LEU A 47 13.80 -0.40 11.22
C LEU A 47 15.18 -0.86 11.71
N ALA A 48 15.41 -2.18 11.73
CA ALA A 48 16.67 -2.76 12.19
C ALA A 48 17.88 -2.42 11.28
N THR A 49 17.63 -1.93 10.06
CA THR A 49 18.69 -1.44 9.17
C THR A 49 19.25 -0.09 9.59
N LEU A 50 18.53 0.64 10.46
CA LEU A 50 18.81 2.03 10.82
C LEU A 50 18.91 2.99 9.62
N SER A 51 18.35 2.59 8.47
CA SER A 51 18.25 3.43 7.27
C SER A 51 16.81 3.97 7.11
N PRO A 52 16.60 5.29 7.25
CA PRO A 52 15.33 5.94 6.96
C PRO A 52 14.81 5.63 5.55
N GLN A 53 15.73 5.47 4.58
CA GLN A 53 15.42 5.18 3.20
C GLN A 53 14.85 3.76 3.04
N GLU A 54 15.43 2.77 3.71
CA GLU A 54 14.89 1.40 3.69
C GLU A 54 13.49 1.35 4.33
N VAL A 55 13.25 2.12 5.39
CA VAL A 55 11.91 2.23 5.98
C VAL A 55 10.94 2.88 5.00
N ALA A 56 11.35 3.97 4.35
CA ALA A 56 10.54 4.71 3.40
C ALA A 56 10.11 3.89 2.16
N LYS A 57 10.86 2.86 1.76
CA LYS A 57 10.48 1.95 0.66
C LYS A 57 9.18 1.18 0.90
N ASN A 58 8.74 1.07 2.16
CA ASN A 58 7.46 0.43 2.49
C ASN A 58 6.24 1.31 2.17
N TYR A 59 6.45 2.59 1.89
CA TYR A 59 5.41 3.61 1.76
C TYR A 59 5.16 3.93 0.29
N SER A 60 3.89 4.15 -0.08
CA SER A 60 3.57 4.75 -1.38
C SER A 60 4.06 6.20 -1.41
N GLU A 61 4.28 6.73 -2.62
CA GLU A 61 4.76 8.10 -2.82
C GLU A 61 3.88 9.14 -2.11
N ASP A 62 2.56 8.97 -2.24
CA ASP A 62 1.48 9.81 -1.71
C ASP A 62 1.04 9.47 -0.28
N SER A 63 1.74 8.56 0.41
CA SER A 63 1.28 8.10 1.73
C SER A 63 1.31 9.17 2.83
N VAL A 64 0.45 9.01 3.83
CA VAL A 64 0.42 9.89 5.00
C VAL A 64 0.95 9.16 6.23
N LEU A 65 1.79 9.85 7.02
CA LEU A 65 2.21 9.37 8.33
C LEU A 65 1.80 10.36 9.43
N LEU A 66 1.00 9.87 10.37
CA LEU A 66 0.63 10.52 11.62
C LEU A 66 1.34 9.76 12.75
N ALA A 67 2.49 10.27 13.19
CA ALA A 67 3.37 9.56 14.10
C ALA A 67 3.14 9.89 15.58
N THR A 68 3.51 8.95 16.45
CA THR A 68 3.31 9.03 17.91
C THR A 68 4.00 10.23 18.57
N LEU A 69 5.20 10.58 18.10
CA LEU A 69 6.11 11.53 18.75
C LEU A 69 6.24 12.87 18.01
N SER A 70 5.32 13.17 17.08
CA SER A 70 5.38 14.38 16.25
C SER A 70 3.99 14.96 16.01
N ASN A 71 3.79 16.23 16.37
CA ASN A 71 2.55 16.96 16.04
C ASN A 71 2.43 17.24 14.54
N LYS A 72 3.54 17.24 13.79
CA LYS A 72 3.57 17.48 12.35
C LYS A 72 3.20 16.19 11.59
N PRO A 73 2.12 16.18 10.78
CA PRO A 73 1.86 15.14 9.77
C PRO A 73 2.98 15.10 8.73
N ARG A 74 3.34 13.91 8.26
CA ARG A 74 4.32 13.73 7.17
C ARG A 74 3.57 13.36 5.91
N LEU A 75 3.59 14.27 4.92
CA LEU A 75 2.77 14.17 3.71
C LEU A 75 3.60 13.94 2.46
N THR A 76 4.93 14.00 2.59
CA THR A 76 5.88 13.81 1.48
C THR A 76 6.93 12.76 1.85
N PRO A 77 7.59 12.13 0.84
CA PRO A 77 8.70 11.21 1.09
C PRO A 77 9.80 11.80 1.98
N ALA A 78 10.20 13.05 1.73
CA ALA A 78 11.24 13.74 2.49
C ALA A 78 10.85 13.91 3.97
N GLU A 79 9.59 14.27 4.24
CA GLU A 79 9.11 14.43 5.61
C GLU A 79 8.99 13.11 6.38
N ARG A 80 8.68 12.01 5.69
CA ARG A 80 8.69 10.66 6.26
C ARG A 80 10.12 10.21 6.58
N ILE A 81 11.07 10.46 5.67
CA ILE A 81 12.50 10.19 5.87
C ILE A 81 13.02 10.95 7.10
N ASP A 82 12.76 12.26 7.19
CA ASP A 82 13.15 13.10 8.34
C ASP A 82 12.59 12.55 9.66
N TYR A 83 11.33 12.09 9.68
CA TYR A 83 10.78 11.45 10.88
C TYR A 83 11.57 10.18 11.26
N PHE A 84 11.88 9.33 10.28
CA PHE A 84 12.59 8.09 10.53
C PHE A 84 14.07 8.30 10.92
N GLU A 85 14.72 9.38 10.48
CA GLU A 85 16.06 9.77 10.98
C GLU A 85 16.06 9.90 12.51
N HIS A 86 15.05 10.56 13.08
CA HIS A 86 14.92 10.72 14.52
C HIS A 86 14.42 9.45 15.23
N PHE A 87 13.44 8.76 14.66
CA PHE A 87 12.85 7.58 15.27
C PHE A 87 13.88 6.44 15.39
N LEU A 88 14.68 6.23 14.33
CA LEU A 88 15.68 5.16 14.27
C LEU A 88 16.87 5.37 15.21
N ALA A 89 17.14 6.60 15.66
CA ALA A 89 18.16 6.86 16.67
C ALA A 89 17.89 6.12 18.00
N ASN A 90 16.64 5.72 18.25
CA ASN A 90 16.24 4.93 19.42
C ASN A 90 16.29 3.41 19.19
N GLU A 91 16.78 2.94 18.03
CA GLU A 91 16.83 1.53 17.63
C GLU A 91 15.53 0.75 17.95
N PRO A 92 14.36 1.26 17.51
CA PRO A 92 13.06 0.75 17.93
C PRO A 92 12.80 -0.66 17.41
N LYS A 93 12.25 -1.53 18.27
CA LYS A 93 11.80 -2.88 17.92
C LYS A 93 10.32 -3.03 18.23
N GLY A 94 9.48 -3.13 17.20
CA GLY A 94 8.04 -3.27 17.36
C GLY A 94 7.61 -4.71 17.62
N HIS A 95 6.62 -4.89 18.48
CA HIS A 95 5.89 -6.14 18.69
C HIS A 95 4.39 -5.87 18.63
N VAL A 96 3.64 -6.63 17.84
CA VAL A 96 2.19 -6.49 17.73
C VAL A 96 1.54 -7.23 18.90
N ASP A 97 0.78 -6.49 19.72
CA ASP A 97 0.07 -7.02 20.88
C ASP A 97 -1.35 -7.48 20.52
N SER A 98 -2.01 -6.76 19.60
CA SER A 98 -3.32 -7.10 19.06
C SER A 98 -3.44 -6.70 17.60
N ARG A 99 -4.30 -7.40 16.85
CA ARG A 99 -4.44 -7.24 15.42
C ARG A 99 -5.84 -7.60 14.95
N ASP A 100 -6.39 -6.76 14.08
CA ASP A 100 -7.55 -7.04 13.25
C ASP A 100 -7.20 -6.63 11.81
N ILE A 101 -7.51 -7.50 10.84
CA ILE A 101 -7.23 -7.26 9.44
C ILE A 101 -8.54 -7.21 8.64
N LYS A 102 -8.59 -6.30 7.67
CA LYS A 102 -9.67 -6.17 6.70
C LYS A 102 -9.07 -6.11 5.30
N ILE A 103 -9.57 -6.92 4.39
CA ILE A 103 -9.06 -7.05 3.03
C ILE A 103 -10.18 -6.71 2.04
N GLY A 104 -9.86 -5.88 1.05
CA GLY A 104 -10.69 -5.65 -0.12
C GLY A 104 -9.91 -5.81 -1.41
N CYS A 105 -10.50 -5.39 -2.53
CA CYS A 105 -9.85 -5.48 -3.83
C CYS A 105 -8.66 -4.52 -3.91
N ASN A 106 -7.44 -5.05 -3.97
CA ASN A 106 -6.20 -4.27 -4.05
C ASN A 106 -5.96 -3.31 -2.86
N TRP A 107 -6.67 -3.47 -1.75
CA TRP A 107 -6.43 -2.71 -0.52
C TRP A 107 -6.58 -3.60 0.71
N ALA A 108 -5.90 -3.22 1.79
CA ALA A 108 -6.05 -3.86 3.10
C ALA A 108 -5.86 -2.85 4.23
N VAL A 109 -6.36 -3.19 5.42
CA VAL A 109 -6.11 -2.47 6.67
C VAL A 109 -5.61 -3.47 7.70
N ASP A 110 -4.49 -3.15 8.37
CA ASP A 110 -3.96 -3.85 9.55
C ASP A 110 -3.96 -2.85 10.71
N LEU A 111 -4.75 -3.13 11.74
CA LEU A 111 -4.92 -2.23 12.87
C LEU A 111 -4.90 -2.99 14.19
N GLY A 112 -4.56 -2.28 15.27
CA GLY A 112 -4.57 -2.84 16.61
C GLY A 112 -3.63 -2.07 17.52
N THR A 113 -2.94 -2.81 18.37
CA THR A 113 -1.95 -2.26 19.32
C THR A 113 -0.60 -2.93 19.15
N TYR A 114 0.45 -2.16 19.37
CA TYR A 114 1.82 -2.65 19.38
C TYR A 114 2.61 -2.01 20.52
N THR A 115 3.76 -2.60 20.82
CA THR A 115 4.70 -2.07 21.78
C THR A 115 6.07 -1.95 21.12
N PHE A 116 6.65 -0.75 21.15
CA PHE A 116 8.05 -0.57 20.79
C PHE A 116 8.94 -0.76 22.01
N THR A 117 9.97 -1.59 21.87
CA THR A 117 11.11 -1.59 22.79
C THR A 117 12.21 -0.71 22.21
N MET A 118 12.63 0.29 22.96
CA MET A 118 13.70 1.23 22.56
C MET A 118 15.07 0.75 23.02
N LYS A 119 16.13 1.41 22.54
CA LYS A 119 17.53 1.14 22.88
C LYS A 119 17.81 1.14 24.39
N ASP A 120 17.17 2.02 25.15
CA ASP A 120 17.31 2.12 26.60
C ASP A 120 16.51 1.05 27.37
N GLY A 121 15.79 0.18 26.66
CA GLY A 121 14.93 -0.86 27.23
C GLY A 121 13.53 -0.39 27.58
N SER A 122 13.21 0.91 27.41
CA SER A 122 11.86 1.42 27.62
C SER A 122 10.87 0.76 26.66
N LYS A 123 9.65 0.54 27.14
CA LYS A 123 8.54 -0.02 26.37
C LYS A 123 7.48 1.05 26.17
N VAL A 124 7.13 1.30 24.91
CA VAL A 124 6.15 2.32 24.51
C VAL A 124 4.97 1.62 23.84
N PRO A 125 3.88 1.34 24.59
CA PRO A 125 2.65 0.81 24.02
C PRO A 125 1.91 1.89 23.23
N ALA A 126 1.35 1.51 22.08
CA ALA A 126 0.66 2.42 21.19
C ALA A 126 -0.39 1.68 20.34
N ARG A 127 -1.31 2.46 19.77
CA ARG A 127 -2.31 2.01 18.80
C ARG A 127 -1.80 2.32 17.40
N TYR A 128 -2.11 1.45 16.44
CA TYR A 128 -1.71 1.65 15.05
C TYR A 128 -2.84 1.37 14.07
N THR A 129 -2.74 2.02 12.92
CA THR A 129 -3.46 1.67 11.70
C THR A 129 -2.49 1.79 10.52
N TYR A 130 -2.31 0.70 9.80
CA TYR A 130 -1.71 0.69 8.48
C TYR A 130 -2.80 0.44 7.45
N THR A 131 -2.90 1.30 6.45
CA THR A 131 -3.64 1.01 5.22
C THR A 131 -2.64 0.66 4.14
N TYR A 132 -2.97 -0.34 3.32
CA TYR A 132 -2.14 -0.79 2.22
C TYR A 132 -2.92 -0.75 0.91
N GLU A 133 -2.21 -0.47 -0.17
CA GLU A 133 -2.69 -0.68 -1.53
C GLU A 133 -1.71 -1.56 -2.30
N PHE A 134 -2.24 -2.40 -3.19
CA PHE A 134 -1.46 -3.18 -4.13
C PHE A 134 -1.23 -2.37 -5.41
N LYS A 135 0.02 -1.95 -5.65
CA LYS A 135 0.44 -1.18 -6.83
C LYS A 135 1.66 -1.84 -7.45
N ASP A 136 1.62 -2.05 -8.77
CA ASP A 136 2.75 -2.58 -9.55
C ASP A 136 3.41 -3.84 -8.96
N GLY A 137 2.58 -4.79 -8.51
CA GLY A 137 3.06 -6.04 -7.92
C GLY A 137 3.45 -5.96 -6.44
N ASN A 138 3.29 -4.81 -5.79
CA ASN A 138 3.78 -4.54 -4.44
C ASN A 138 2.67 -4.01 -3.52
N TRP A 139 2.61 -4.53 -2.29
CA TRP A 139 1.82 -3.93 -1.22
C TRP A 139 2.60 -2.80 -0.55
N LEU A 140 2.08 -1.58 -0.61
CA LEU A 140 2.67 -0.37 -0.05
C LEU A 140 1.75 0.29 0.96
N ILE A 141 2.31 0.87 2.01
CA ILE A 141 1.58 1.64 3.02
C ILE A 141 1.08 2.93 2.38
N THR A 142 -0.22 3.18 2.43
CA THR A 142 -0.85 4.43 1.97
C THR A 142 -1.21 5.38 3.11
N SER A 143 -1.44 4.85 4.31
CA SER A 143 -1.60 5.64 5.53
C SER A 143 -1.05 4.86 6.71
N HIS A 144 -0.31 5.54 7.58
CA HIS A 144 0.15 5.03 8.85
C HIS A 144 -0.25 6.03 9.94
N HIS A 145 -1.15 5.62 10.82
CA HIS A 145 -1.43 6.32 12.06
C HIS A 145 -0.84 5.55 13.23
N SER A 146 -0.08 6.23 14.08
CA SER A 146 0.40 5.71 15.35
C SER A 146 0.17 6.71 16.47
N SER A 147 -0.34 6.24 17.61
CA SER A 147 -0.67 7.10 18.75
C SER A 147 -0.44 6.38 20.06
N MET A 148 -0.05 7.12 21.10
CA MET A 148 0.08 6.56 22.44
C MET A 148 -1.26 6.00 22.93
N MET A 149 -1.18 5.12 23.94
CA MET A 149 -2.36 4.78 24.73
C MET A 149 -2.90 6.05 25.41
N PRO A 150 -4.23 6.28 25.38
CA PRO A 150 -4.82 7.52 25.87
C PRO A 150 -4.95 7.59 27.40
N GLU A 151 -5.02 6.44 28.08
CA GLU A 151 -5.17 6.33 29.53
C GLU A 151 -3.79 6.32 30.21
N LYS A 152 -3.71 6.94 31.39
CA LYS A 152 -2.50 7.03 32.23
C LYS A 152 -2.70 6.29 33.54
#